data_AF-A0AAV6KF47-F1
#
_entry.id   AF-A0AAV6KF47-F1
#
_cell.length_a   1.000
_cell.length_b   1.000
_cell.length_c   1.000
_cell.angle_alpha   90.00
_cell.angle_beta   90.00
_cell.angle_gamma   90.00
#
_symmetry.space_group_name_H-M   'P 1'
#
loop_
_entity.id
_entity.type
_entity.pdbx_description
1 polymer ?
#
loop_
_entity_poly.entity_id
_entity_poly.type
_entity_poly.pdbx_seq_one_letter_code
_entity_poly.pdbx_strand_id
1 'polypeptide(L)'
;MNNTLFFQGLKGLTYLNGIVNGTNPASDPSVPGKQQSVISFLKKHTPGINVAAGDGFPTRVVFNGEECALPTEYPKRSGVARRSSGGFVVAVVVGIVSFVLVTDRLG
;
A
#
# COMPACT_ATOMS: atom_id res chain seq x y z
N MET A 1 2.94 -35.44 -2.86
CA MET A 1 3.31 -34.02 -2.68
C MET A 1 4.50 -33.73 -3.59
N ASN A 2 4.26 -33.48 -4.88
CA ASN A 2 5.29 -33.27 -5.93
C ASN A 2 4.94 -32.04 -6.80
N ASN A 3 4.30 -31.02 -6.22
CA ASN A 3 3.68 -29.93 -6.97
C ASN A 3 4.51 -28.64 -6.91
N THR A 4 5.83 -28.77 -6.79
CA THR A 4 6.77 -27.64 -6.69
C THR A 4 7.50 -27.47 -8.02
N LEU A 5 7.41 -26.27 -8.60
CA LEU A 5 8.13 -25.88 -9.81
C LEU A 5 9.29 -24.96 -9.41
N PHE A 6 10.51 -25.34 -9.75
CA PHE A 6 11.70 -24.48 -9.60
C PHE A 6 11.99 -23.78 -10.92
N PHE A 7 12.10 -22.45 -10.87
CA PHE A 7 12.41 -21.62 -12.02
C PHE A 7 13.85 -21.14 -11.93
N GLN A 8 14.60 -21.28 -13.02
CA GLN A 8 15.92 -20.69 -13.17
C GLN A 8 15.83 -19.49 -14.11
N GLY A 9 16.37 -18.34 -13.69
CA GLY A 9 16.40 -17.14 -14.52
C GLY A 9 17.24 -17.36 -15.78
N LEU A 10 16.80 -16.76 -16.89
CA LEU A 10 17.57 -16.73 -18.12
C LEU A 10 18.72 -15.74 -17.97
N LYS A 11 19.92 -16.14 -18.41
CA LYS A 11 21.12 -15.29 -18.34
C LYS A 11 20.90 -13.98 -19.11
N GLY A 12 21.22 -12.85 -18.47
CA GLY A 12 21.08 -11.51 -19.06
C GLY A 12 19.70 -10.88 -18.88
N LEU A 13 18.74 -11.58 -18.25
CA LEU A 13 17.41 -11.04 -17.97
C LEU A 13 17.24 -10.87 -16.46
N THR A 14 17.20 -9.61 -16.01
CA THR A 14 17.06 -9.24 -14.60
C THR A 14 15.58 -9.18 -14.20
N TYR A 15 14.93 -10.35 -14.13
CA TYR A 15 13.53 -10.44 -13.67
C TYR A 15 13.40 -10.45 -12.14
N LEU A 16 14.53 -10.39 -11.45
CA LEU A 16 14.63 -10.31 -10.01
C LEU A 16 15.10 -8.91 -9.65
N ASN A 17 14.17 -8.05 -9.27
CA ASN A 17 14.54 -6.80 -8.62
C ASN A 17 14.83 -7.13 -7.16
N GLY A 18 16.07 -6.92 -6.73
CA GLY A 18 16.43 -7.05 -5.32
C GLY A 18 15.73 -5.99 -4.47
N ILE A 19 15.78 -6.18 -3.14
CA ILE A 19 15.34 -5.14 -2.20
C ILE A 19 16.21 -3.90 -2.41
N VAL A 20 15.59 -2.74 -2.54
CA VAL A 20 16.28 -1.45 -2.60
C VAL A 20 15.77 -0.52 -1.51
N ASN A 21 16.60 0.41 -1.03
CA ASN A 21 16.16 1.41 -0.07
C ASN A 21 15.17 2.39 -0.73
N GLY A 22 14.24 2.92 0.07
CA GLY A 22 13.40 4.04 -0.34
C GLY A 22 14.26 5.27 -0.67
N THR A 23 13.72 6.18 -1.50
CA THR A 23 14.48 7.33 -2.02
C THR A 23 14.93 8.27 -0.91
N ASN A 24 14.09 8.48 0.10
CA ASN A 24 14.44 9.17 1.34
C ASN A 24 14.53 8.18 2.51
N PRO A 25 15.73 7.87 3.04
CA PRO A 25 15.92 6.93 4.14
C PRO A 25 15.18 7.29 5.44
N ALA A 26 14.79 8.56 5.61
CA ALA A 26 14.11 9.04 6.81
C ALA A 26 12.58 8.85 6.76
N SER A 27 11.99 8.67 5.57
CA SER A 27 10.53 8.58 5.39
C SER A 27 10.06 7.40 4.55
N ASP A 28 10.91 6.93 3.64
CA ASP A 28 10.52 5.99 2.61
C ASP A 28 10.93 4.58 3.03
N PRO A 29 9.98 3.64 3.14
CA PRO A 29 10.32 2.26 3.44
C PRO A 29 11.11 1.63 2.29
N SER A 30 11.89 0.60 2.59
CA SER A 30 12.56 -0.20 1.58
C SER A 30 11.54 -0.78 0.59
N VAL A 31 11.87 -0.73 -0.70
CA VAL A 31 11.07 -1.33 -1.77
C VAL A 31 11.32 -2.84 -1.74
N PRO A 32 10.27 -3.65 -1.50
CA PRO A 32 10.41 -5.10 -1.52
C PRO A 32 10.87 -5.57 -2.90
N GLY A 33 11.75 -6.58 -2.90
CA GLY A 33 12.19 -7.20 -4.14
C GLY A 33 11.01 -7.79 -4.92
N LYS A 34 11.10 -7.77 -6.25
CA LYS A 34 10.10 -8.34 -7.15
C LYS A 34 10.71 -9.53 -7.86
N GLN A 35 10.03 -10.67 -7.81
CA GLN A 35 10.35 -11.83 -8.64
C GLN A 35 9.28 -11.94 -9.70
N GLN A 36 9.64 -11.62 -10.94
CA GLN A 36 8.75 -11.78 -12.07
C GLN A 36 9.03 -13.12 -12.76
N SER A 37 8.04 -14.00 -12.82
CA SER A 37 8.11 -15.23 -13.63
C SER A 37 6.94 -15.28 -14.60
N VAL A 38 7.21 -15.81 -15.80
CA VAL A 38 6.19 -16.00 -16.82
C VAL A 38 6.20 -17.47 -17.20
N ILE A 39 5.04 -18.12 -17.08
CA ILE A 39 4.84 -19.49 -17.53
C ILE A 39 4.01 -19.41 -18.80
N SER A 40 4.59 -19.81 -19.93
CA SER A 40 3.91 -19.83 -21.22
C SER A 40 3.50 -21.24 -21.60
N PHE A 41 2.32 -21.39 -22.18
CA PHE A 41 1.79 -22.68 -22.63
C PHE A 41 1.55 -22.64 -24.13
N LEU A 42 2.08 -23.64 -24.82
CA LEU A 42 1.79 -23.88 -26.22
C LEU A 42 0.97 -25.15 -26.31
N LYS A 43 -0.23 -25.07 -26.89
CA LYS A 43 -1.15 -26.21 -27.01
C LYS A 43 -0.50 -27.44 -27.64
N LYS A 44 0.39 -27.24 -28.62
CA LYS A 44 1.19 -28.31 -29.26
C LYS A 44 2.12 -29.04 -28.29
N HIS A 45 2.64 -28.35 -27.28
CA HIS A 45 3.65 -28.85 -26.34
C HIS A 45 3.10 -29.18 -24.95
N THR A 46 1.79 -29.02 -24.75
CA THR A 46 1.10 -29.30 -23.48
C THR A 46 -0.12 -30.19 -23.71
N PRO A 47 0.06 -31.38 -24.32
CA PRO A 47 -1.02 -32.33 -24.50
C PRO A 47 -1.54 -32.79 -23.14
N GLY A 48 -2.86 -32.86 -22.97
CA GLY A 48 -3.50 -33.30 -21.71
C GLY A 48 -4.07 -32.16 -20.84
N ILE A 49 -3.85 -30.89 -21.18
CA ILE A 49 -4.62 -29.79 -20.58
C ILE A 49 -6.05 -29.84 -21.15
N ASN A 50 -7.01 -30.23 -20.32
CA ASN A 50 -8.43 -30.21 -20.66
C ASN A 50 -9.01 -28.83 -20.29
N VAL A 51 -9.36 -28.05 -21.29
CA VAL A 51 -9.99 -26.72 -21.13
C VAL A 51 -11.46 -26.85 -21.47
N ALA A 52 -12.34 -26.25 -20.68
CA ALA A 52 -13.77 -26.26 -20.96
C ALA A 52 -14.07 -25.64 -22.35
N ALA A 53 -15.09 -26.17 -23.02
CA ALA A 53 -15.43 -25.70 -24.36
C ALA A 53 -15.84 -24.21 -24.32
N GLY A 54 -15.16 -23.39 -25.13
CA GLY A 54 -15.38 -21.94 -25.19
C GLY A 54 -14.37 -21.10 -24.40
N ASP A 55 -13.65 -21.65 -23.43
CA ASP A 55 -12.83 -20.86 -22.49
C ASP A 55 -11.46 -20.40 -23.02
N GLY A 56 -11.08 -20.78 -24.24
CA GLY A 56 -9.80 -20.41 -24.84
C GLY A 56 -8.59 -21.08 -24.15
N PHE A 57 -7.57 -21.44 -24.92
CA PHE A 57 -6.40 -22.11 -24.34
C PHE A 57 -5.53 -21.09 -23.59
N PRO A 58 -5.15 -21.33 -22.32
CA PRO A 58 -4.30 -20.39 -21.59
C PRO A 58 -2.95 -20.30 -22.30
N THR A 59 -2.51 -19.09 -22.65
CA THR A 59 -1.26 -18.87 -23.38
C THR A 59 -0.11 -18.48 -22.46
N ARG A 60 -0.40 -17.79 -21.36
CA ARG A 60 0.59 -17.42 -20.34
C ARG A 60 -0.04 -17.15 -18.98
N VAL A 61 0.73 -17.37 -17.92
CA VAL A 61 0.48 -16.91 -16.55
C VAL A 61 1.66 -16.04 -16.13
N VAL A 62 1.38 -14.88 -15.54
CA VAL A 62 2.40 -13.92 -15.09
C VAL A 62 2.34 -13.82 -13.58
N PHE A 63 3.44 -14.13 -12.91
CA PHE A 63 3.66 -13.81 -11.50
C PHE A 63 4.54 -12.59 -11.47
N ASN A 64 4.01 -11.48 -11.00
CA ASN A 64 4.69 -10.18 -10.97
C ASN A 64 5.06 -9.75 -9.55
N GLY A 65 4.73 -10.55 -8.54
CA GLY A 65 5.08 -10.29 -7.15
C GLY A 65 4.50 -8.98 -6.61
N GLU A 66 3.45 -8.42 -7.24
CA GLU A 66 2.62 -7.33 -6.68
C GLU A 66 1.52 -7.83 -5.76
N GLU A 67 1.26 -9.14 -5.76
CA GLU A 67 0.56 -9.85 -4.69
C GLU A 67 1.45 -9.92 -3.45
N CYS A 68 1.86 -8.77 -2.93
CA CYS A 68 2.58 -8.67 -1.66
C CYS A 68 1.58 -8.78 -0.51
N ALA A 69 1.92 -9.58 0.49
CA ALA A 69 1.24 -9.58 1.79
C ALA A 69 1.18 -8.14 2.34
N LEU A 70 0.02 -7.78 2.92
CA LEU A 70 -0.19 -6.48 3.54
C LEU A 70 0.95 -6.17 4.52
N PRO A 71 1.52 -4.94 4.51
CA PRO A 71 2.60 -4.58 5.41
C PRO A 71 2.14 -4.74 6.87
N THR A 72 3.00 -5.30 7.70
CA THR A 72 2.72 -5.54 9.13
C THR A 72 2.48 -4.24 9.90
N GLU A 73 3.07 -3.13 9.45
CA GLU A 73 2.78 -1.79 9.94
C GLU A 73 2.22 -0.91 8.82
N TYR A 74 1.00 -0.44 9.04
CA TYR A 74 0.42 0.61 8.20
C TYR A 74 0.98 1.98 8.62
N PRO A 75 1.23 2.89 7.68
CA PRO A 75 1.59 4.26 8.01
C PRO A 75 0.50 4.88 8.89
N LYS A 76 0.82 5.07 10.17
CA LYS A 76 -0.04 5.76 11.12
C LYS A 76 -0.09 7.22 10.69
N ARG A 77 -1.30 7.75 10.47
CA ARG A 77 -1.54 9.17 10.17
C ARG A 77 -0.69 10.01 11.11
N SER A 78 0.30 10.72 10.57
CA SER A 78 1.10 11.68 11.35
C SER A 78 0.12 12.67 11.98
N GLY A 79 0.30 12.87 13.29
CA GLY A 79 -0.70 13.45 14.16
C GLY A 79 -1.32 14.72 13.58
N VAL A 80 -2.61 14.65 13.24
CA VAL A 80 -3.43 15.86 13.21
C VAL A 80 -3.33 16.42 14.62
N ALA A 81 -2.56 17.49 14.79
CA ALA A 81 -2.62 18.31 15.98
C ALA A 81 -4.11 18.60 16.19
N ARG A 82 -4.72 17.93 17.18
CA ARG A 82 -6.09 18.23 17.59
C ARG A 82 -6.03 19.70 17.99
N ARG A 83 -6.54 20.59 17.13
CA ARG A 83 -6.81 21.97 17.52
C ARG A 83 -7.76 21.85 18.70
N SER A 84 -7.24 22.05 19.89
CA SER A 84 -8.02 21.93 21.11
C SER A 84 -9.17 22.94 21.02
N SER A 85 -10.40 22.48 21.21
CA SER A 85 -11.59 23.34 21.23
C SER A 85 -11.61 24.35 22.38
N GLY A 86 -10.60 24.34 23.26
CA GLY A 86 -10.49 25.22 24.42
C GLY A 86 -10.45 26.71 24.08
N GLY A 87 -9.90 27.10 22.92
CA GLY A 87 -9.81 28.52 22.54
C GLY A 87 -11.19 29.19 22.37
N PHE A 88 -12.19 28.47 21.88
CA PHE A 88 -13.55 29.00 21.69
C PHE A 88 -14.25 29.23 23.03
N VAL A 89 -14.13 28.28 23.97
CA VAL A 89 -14.71 28.39 25.31
C VAL A 89 -14.14 29.59 26.06
N VAL A 90 -12.81 29.78 26.00
CA VAL A 90 -12.14 30.92 26.63
C VAL A 90 -12.64 32.26 26.04
N ALA A 91 -12.78 32.36 24.72
CA ALA A 91 -13.26 33.57 24.07
C ALA A 91 -14.70 33.95 24.49
N VAL A 92 -15.60 32.97 24.61
CA VAL A 92 -16.99 33.19 25.07
C VAL A 92 -17.03 33.69 26.51
N VAL A 93 -16.27 33.04 27.42
CA VAL A 93 -16.23 33.44 28.84
C VAL A 93 -15.69 34.86 28.98
N VAL A 94 -14.61 35.21 28.27
CA VAL A 94 -14.04 36.57 28.29
C VAL A 94 -15.04 37.59 27.76
N GLY A 95 -15.78 37.27 26.70
CA GLY A 95 -16.81 38.15 26.14
C GLY A 95 -17.94 38.44 27.13
N ILE A 96 -18.46 37.41 27.82
CA ILE A 96 -19.52 37.57 28.82
C ILE A 96 -19.03 38.42 30.00
N VAL A 97 -17.85 38.12 30.54
CA VAL A 97 -17.28 38.87 31.67
C VAL A 97 -17.07 40.34 31.30
N SER A 98 -16.53 40.60 30.11
CA SER A 98 -16.32 41.96 29.62
C SER A 98 -17.64 42.72 29.46
N PHE A 99 -18.67 42.06 28.91
CA PHE A 99 -20.00 42.65 28.75
C PHE A 99 -20.61 43.01 30.10
N VAL A 100 -20.59 42.08 31.08
CA VAL A 100 -21.11 42.33 32.44
C VAL A 100 -20.38 43.49 33.10
N LEU A 101 -19.04 43.51 33.04
CA LEU A 101 -18.23 44.59 33.62
C LEU A 101 -18.52 45.95 32.96
N VAL A 102 -18.75 45.98 31.65
CA VAL A 102 -19.10 47.22 30.94
C VAL A 102 -20.50 47.69 31.33
N THR A 103 -21.48 46.78 31.45
CA THR A 103 -22.84 47.13 31.87
C THR A 103 -22.91 47.59 33.33
N ASP A 104 -22.10 47.00 34.22
CA ASP A 104 -22.03 47.37 35.65
C ASP A 104 -21.38 48.74 35.87
N ARG A 105 -20.52 49.20 34.93
CA ARG A 105 -19.92 50.54 34.98
C ARG A 105 -20.75 51.63 34.29
N LEU A 106 -21.80 51.26 33.56
CA LEU A 106 -22.64 52.17 32.77
C LEU A 106 -24.05 52.35 33.36
N GLY A 107 -24.41 51.59 34.40
CA GLY A 107 -25.63 51.77 35.21
C GLY A 107 -25.31 52.47 36.53
#